data_AF-A0A821RF84-F1
#
_entry.id   AF-A0A821RF84-F1
#
_cell.length_a   1.000
_cell.length_b   1.000
_cell.length_c   1.000
_cell.angle_alpha   90.00
_cell.angle_beta   90.00
_cell.angle_gamma   90.00
#
_symmetry.space_group_name_H-M   'P 1'
#
loop_
_entity.id
_entity.type
_entity.pdbx_description
1 polymer ?
#
loop_
_entity_poly.entity_id
_entity_poly.type
_entity_poly.pdbx_seq_one_letter_code
_entity_poly.pdbx_strand_id
1 'polypeptide(L)' 'MGVSANIRQYIIVISVNLTSIGMGMSQSWTSPMLVKLMHEDTQLSERVNEDQASWIVSIGFLSSIAC' A
#
# COMPACT_ATOMS: atom_id res chain seq x y z
N MET A 1 11.20 -35.73 -0.80
CA MET A 1 11.59 -34.82 -1.89
C MET A 1 12.20 -33.57 -1.27
N GLY A 2 13.54 -33.50 -1.20
CA GLY A 2 14.24 -32.34 -0.65
C GLY A 2 14.39 -31.28 -1.74
N VAL A 3 13.78 -30.11 -1.54
CA VAL A 3 13.99 -28.96 -2.41
C VAL A 3 15.47 -28.57 -2.35
N SER A 4 16.15 -28.52 -3.50
CA SER A 4 17.55 -28.11 -3.60
C SER A 4 17.75 -26.73 -2.94
N ALA A 5 18.88 -26.54 -2.26
CA ALA A 5 19.16 -25.32 -1.49
C ALA A 5 19.00 -24.04 -2.33
N ASN A 6 19.36 -24.10 -3.62
CA ASN A 6 19.24 -22.98 -4.56
C ASN A 6 17.77 -22.61 -4.85
N ILE A 7 16.89 -23.60 -5.04
CA ILE A 7 15.47 -23.36 -5.30
C ILE A 7 14.81 -22.69 -4.09
N ARG A 8 15.17 -23.13 -2.87
CA ARG A 8 14.70 -22.51 -1.63
C ARG A 8 15.14 -21.05 -1.53
N GLN A 9 16.39 -20.74 -1.89
CA GLN A 9 16.89 -19.36 -1.92
C GLN A 9 16.13 -18.50 -2.92
N TYR A 10 15.91 -18.99 -4.15
CA TYR A 10 15.13 -18.25 -5.15
C TYR A 10 13.71 -17.94 -4.68
N ILE A 11 13.03 -18.90 -4.06
CA ILE A 11 11.68 -18.68 -3.51
C ILE A 11 11.71 -17.60 -2.44
N ILE A 12 12.67 -17.62 -1.52
CA ILE A 12 12.81 -16.59 -0.47
C ILE A 12 13.02 -15.21 -1.10
N VAL A 13 13.95 -15.09 -2.06
CA VAL A 13 14.25 -13.82 -2.72
C VAL A 13 13.02 -13.28 -3.47
N ILE A 14 12.32 -14.13 -4.21
CA ILE A 14 11.11 -13.74 -4.94
C ILE A 14 10.04 -13.25 -3.96
N SER A 15 9.81 -13.98 -2.86
CA SER A 15 8.82 -13.59 -1.85
C SER A 15 9.15 -12.23 -1.22
N VAL A 16 10.41 -11.99 -0.85
CA VAL A 16 10.82 -10.69 -0.27
C VAL A 16 10.60 -9.56 -1.27
N ASN A 17 11.00 -9.73 -2.53
CA ASN A 17 10.82 -8.69 -3.55
C ASN A 17 9.34 -8.43 -3.85
N LEU A 18 8.50 -9.47 -3.90
CA LEU A 18 7.05 -9.32 -4.06
C LEU A 18 6.44 -8.52 -2.90
N THR A 19 6.85 -8.80 -1.67
CA THR A 19 6.41 -8.03 -0.49
C THR A 19 6.85 -6.57 -0.58
N SER A 20 8.10 -6.31 -0.99
CA SER A 20 8.60 -4.93 -1.18
C SER A 20 7.80 -4.16 -2.24
N ILE A 21 7.46 -4.81 -3.36
CA ILE A 21 6.60 -4.23 -4.40
C ILE A 21 5.21 -3.97 -3.85
N GLY A 22 4.63 -4.93 -3.12
CA GLY A 22 3.31 -4.80 -2.50
C GLY A 22 3.23 -3.65 -1.49
N MET A 23 4.28 -3.45 -0.68
CA MET A 23 4.39 -2.30 0.24
C MET A 23 4.46 -0.99 -0.54
N GLY A 24 5.28 -0.90 -1.59
CA GLY A 24 5.38 0.30 -2.43
C GLY A 24 4.06 0.66 -3.11
N MET A 25 3.34 -0.33 -3.63
CA MET A 25 2.00 -0.15 -4.21
C MET A 25 0.99 0.31 -3.16
N SER A 26 1.01 -0.32 -1.97
CA SER A 26 0.13 0.04 -0.84
C SER A 26 0.35 1.48 -0.38
N GLN A 27 1.57 1.99 -0.38
CA GLN A 27 1.81 3.40 -0.03
C GLN A 27 1.36 4.34 -1.16
N SER A 28 1.67 3.97 -2.40
CA SER A 28 1.37 4.79 -3.58
C SER A 28 -0.12 4.87 -3.90
N TRP A 29 -0.94 3.91 -3.45
CA TRP A 29 -2.38 3.87 -3.69
C TRP A 29 -3.11 5.14 -3.26
N THR A 30 -2.63 5.76 -2.17
CA THR A 30 -3.26 6.94 -1.57
C THR A 30 -3.24 8.12 -2.52
N SER A 31 -2.18 8.30 -3.31
CA SER A 31 -2.02 9.45 -4.22
C SER A 31 -3.15 9.59 -5.25
N PRO A 32 -3.44 8.61 -6.12
CA PRO A 32 -4.53 8.72 -7.09
C PRO A 32 -5.91 8.64 -6.44
N MET A 33 -6.05 7.92 -5.32
CA MET A 33 -7.36 7.76 -4.69
C MET A 33 -7.80 9.03 -3.96
N LEU A 34 -6.87 9.72 -3.29
CA LEU A 34 -7.16 10.97 -2.60
C LEU A 34 -7.70 12.03 -3.56
N VAL A 35 -7.13 12.11 -4.77
CA VAL A 35 -7.65 12.99 -5.84
C VAL A 35 -9.10 12.66 -6.16
N LYS A 36 -9.46 11.39 -6.29
CA LYS A 36 -10.85 10.97 -6.58
C LYS A 36 -11.80 11.22 -5.40
N LEU A 37 -11.32 11.01 -4.17
CA LEU A 37 -12.10 11.15 -2.95
C LEU A 37 -12.41 12.62 -2.61
N MET A 38 -11.51 13.54 -2.97
CA MET A 38 -11.67 14.97 -2.77
C MET A 38 -12.37 15.68 -3.93
N HIS A 39 -12.53 15.02 -5.09
CA HIS A 39 -13.23 15.58 -6.24
C HIS A 39 -14.76 15.63 -6.00
N GLU A 40 -15.44 16.55 -6.68
CA GLU A 40 -16.90 16.74 -6.56
C GLU A 40 -17.68 15.51 -7.06
N ASP A 41 -17.16 14.81 -8.07
CA ASP A 41 -17.74 13.58 -8.65
C ASP A 41 -17.44 12.29 -7.84
N THR A 42 -17.22 12.40 -6.54
CA THR A 42 -17.00 11.23 -5.68
C THR A 42 -18.29 10.41 -5.52
N GLN A 43 -18.17 9.09 -5.40
CA GLN A 43 -19.31 8.20 -5.09
C GLN A 43 -19.70 8.24 -3.59
N LEU A 44 -18.98 9.02 -2.79
CA LEU A 44 -19.27 9.21 -1.38
C LEU A 44 -20.42 10.21 -1.18
N SER A 45 -21.14 10.06 -0.07
CA SER A 45 -22.18 11.02 0.33
C SER A 45 -21.61 12.42 0.63
N GLU A 46 -20.33 12.50 0.98
CA GLU A 46 -19.61 13.74 1.25
C GLU A 46 -18.18 13.60 0.72
N ARG A 47 -17.64 14.70 0.16
CA ARG A 47 -16.25 14.76 -0.26
C ARG A 47 -15.31 14.68 0.94
N VAL A 48 -14.17 14.04 0.75
CA VAL A 48 -13.13 14.03 1.77
C VAL A 48 -12.53 15.43 1.87
N ASN A 49 -12.52 16.02 3.06
CA ASN A 49 -11.82 17.28 3.31
C ASN A 49 -10.32 17.06 3.56
N GLU A 50 -9.52 18.13 3.48
CA GLU A 50 -8.06 18.07 3.64
C GLU A 50 -7.61 17.45 4.97
N ASP A 51 -8.32 17.73 6.08
CA ASP A 51 -8.03 17.11 7.38
C ASP A 51 -8.23 15.60 7.36
N GLN A 52 -9.32 15.13 6.76
CA GLN A 52 -9.61 13.69 6.63
C GLN A 52 -8.60 13.02 5.69
N ALA A 53 -8.25 13.69 4.60
CA ALA A 53 -7.22 13.26 3.66
C ALA A 53 -5.86 13.06 4.37
N SER A 54 -5.47 14.02 5.20
CA SER A 54 -4.24 13.95 6.02
C SER A 54 -4.24 12.74 6.96
N TRP A 55 -5.36 12.47 7.63
CA TRP A 55 -5.50 11.28 8.48
C TRP A 55 -5.41 9.96 7.70
N ILE A 56 -6.06 9.88 6.53
CA ILE A 56 -6.02 8.69 5.66
C ILE A 56 -4.59 8.36 5.26
N VAL A 57 -3.82 9.36 4.83
CA VAL A 57 -2.41 9.19 4.47
C VAL A 57 -1.57 8.81 5.69
N SER A 58 -1.77 9.50 6.82
CA SER A 58 -1.00 9.27 8.05
C SER A 58 -1.16 7.85 8.60
N ILE A 59 -2.36 7.28 8.57
CA ILE A 59 -2.60 5.89 9.00
C ILE A 59 -1.82 4.90 8.12
N GLY A 60 -1.79 5.14 6.80
CA GLY A 60 -1.00 4.34 5.87
C GLY A 60 0.49 4.33 6.23
N PHE A 61 1.06 5.49 6.52
CA PHE A 61 2.47 5.59 6.95
C PHE A 61 2.72 4.98 8.33
N LEU A 62 1.85 5.23 9.32
CA LEU A 62 1.99 4.66 10.67
C LEU A 62 1.96 3.13 10.64
N SER A 63 1.13 2.54 9.78
CA SER A 63 1.07 1.08 9.61
C SER A 63 2.40 0.49 9.10
N SER A 64 3.13 1.23 8.27
CA SER A 64 4.44 0.82 7.75
C SER A 64 5.57 0.92 8.77
N ILE A 65 5.36 1.64 9.87
CA ILE A 65 6.33 1.73 10.98
C ILE A 65 6.09 0.59 11.98
N ALA A 66 4.84 0.14 12.11
CA ALA A 66 4.44 -0.88 13.09
C ALA A 66 4.66 -2.33 12.61
N CYS A 67 4.90 -2.56 11.32
CA CYS A 67 5.07 -3.88 10.69
C CYS A 67 6.44 -4.01 10.04
#